data_AF-A0A1D1VXF0-F1
#
_entry.id   AF-A0A1D1VXF0-F1
#
_cell.length_a   1.000
_cell.length_b   1.000
_cell.length_c   1.000
_cell.angle_alpha   90.00
_cell.angle_beta   90.00
_cell.angle_gamma   90.00
#
_symmetry.space_group_name_H-M   'P 1'
#
loop_
_entity.id
_entity.type
_entity.pdbx_description
1 polymer ?
#
loop_
_entity_poly.entity_id
_entity_poly.type
_entity_poly.pdbx_seq_one_letter_code
_entity_poly.pdbx_strand_id
1 'polypeptide(L)'
;MKIDLRSVGCSLRTACLCIAGYTLLLGFALLGFTIYDYTHAPDYFLWLQISSFNWSFGLWLAAGCLFTGLVRQSRKLVRGWLLLFALYVGFQIAALSWNIYHYFEFTELVPQSIYLSMKIYITLFSILVFADIACLVTVIRYRETHLRP
;
A
#
# COMPACT_ATOMS: atom_id res chain seq x y z
N MET A 1 -13.03 23.86 15.72
CA MET A 1 -12.21 24.56 14.70
C MET A 1 -12.22 23.74 13.42
N LYS A 2 -13.05 24.09 12.43
CA LYS A 2 -13.07 23.44 11.11
C LYS A 2 -11.94 24.05 10.29
N ILE A 3 -10.89 23.28 10.03
CA ILE A 3 -9.80 23.70 9.15
C ILE A 3 -10.36 23.64 7.72
N ASP A 4 -10.67 24.80 7.16
CA ASP A 4 -11.16 24.94 5.78
C ASP A 4 -9.96 24.88 4.82
N LEU A 5 -9.63 23.67 4.37
CA LEU A 5 -8.53 23.35 3.44
C LEU A 5 -8.82 23.78 1.99
N ARG A 6 -9.74 24.72 1.75
CA ARG A 6 -10.13 25.18 0.41
C ARG A 6 -9.05 25.93 -0.37
N SER A 7 -7.95 26.37 0.27
CA SER A 7 -6.99 27.29 -0.36
C SER A 7 -5.72 26.67 -0.94
N VAL A 8 -5.59 25.34 -0.97
CA VAL A 8 -4.45 24.67 -1.65
C VAL A 8 -4.95 23.82 -2.82
N GLY A 9 -5.48 24.51 -3.83
CA GLY A 9 -5.17 24.35 -5.27
C GLY A 9 -5.32 23.01 -6.00
N CYS A 10 -5.64 21.89 -5.37
CA CYS A 10 -5.96 20.64 -6.06
C CYS A 10 -7.35 20.17 -5.67
N SER A 11 -8.21 19.94 -6.67
CA SER A 11 -9.49 19.27 -6.46
C SER A 11 -9.24 17.93 -5.75
N LEU A 12 -10.07 17.60 -4.76
CA LEU A 12 -10.04 16.32 -4.06
C LEU A 12 -10.13 15.13 -5.03
N ARG A 13 -10.73 15.35 -6.21
CA ARG A 13 -10.75 14.40 -7.32
C ARG A 13 -9.36 14.15 -7.92
N THR A 14 -8.57 15.21 -8.14
CA THR A 14 -7.20 15.12 -8.63
C THR A 14 -6.32 14.37 -7.63
N ALA A 15 -6.47 14.67 -6.33
CA ALA A 15 -5.78 13.92 -5.28
C ALA A 15 -6.12 12.42 -5.34
N CYS A 16 -7.39 12.06 -5.51
CA CYS A 16 -7.78 10.65 -5.64
C CYS A 16 -7.26 9.99 -6.93
N LEU A 17 -7.10 10.73 -8.03
CA LEU A 17 -6.46 10.22 -9.25
C LEU A 17 -4.96 9.96 -9.03
N CYS A 18 -4.27 10.87 -8.34
CA CYS A 18 -2.89 10.64 -7.90
C CYS A 18 -2.79 9.42 -6.99
N ILE A 19 -3.74 9.22 -6.07
CA ILE A 19 -3.81 8.04 -5.21
C ILE A 19 -4.04 6.75 -6.03
N ALA A 20 -4.85 6.78 -7.08
CA ALA A 20 -5.01 5.64 -7.98
C ALA A 20 -3.69 5.29 -8.69
N GLY A 21 -2.97 6.30 -9.20
CA GLY A 21 -1.64 6.12 -9.77
C GLY A 21 -0.62 5.59 -8.75
N TYR A 22 -0.64 6.13 -7.54
CA TYR A 22 0.18 5.65 -6.42
C TYR A 22 -0.12 4.18 -6.07
N THR A 23 -1.40 3.81 -5.99
CA THR A 23 -1.84 2.42 -5.73
C THR A 23 -1.25 1.47 -6.79
N LEU A 24 -1.24 1.89 -8.05
CA LEU A 24 -0.65 1.11 -9.15
C LEU A 24 0.87 0.97 -8.99
N LEU A 25 1.57 2.07 -8.69
CA LEU A 25 3.01 2.08 -8.44
C LEU A 25 3.39 1.21 -7.24
N LEU A 26 2.57 1.22 -6.18
CA LEU A 26 2.75 0.38 -5.01
C LEU A 26 2.69 -1.11 -5.37
N GLY A 27 1.76 -1.49 -6.26
CA GLY A 27 1.68 -2.84 -6.79
C GLY A 27 2.95 -3.25 -7.55
N PHE A 28 3.49 -2.37 -8.40
CA PHE A 28 4.77 -2.62 -9.08
C PHE A 28 5.95 -2.70 -8.13
N ALA A 29 6.03 -1.81 -7.14
CA ALA A 29 7.09 -1.83 -6.14
C ALA A 29 7.06 -3.16 -5.36
N LEU A 30 5.88 -3.59 -4.92
CA LEU A 30 5.70 -4.85 -4.19
C LEU A 30 6.12 -6.07 -5.04
N LEU A 31 5.81 -6.06 -6.33
CA LEU A 31 6.26 -7.10 -7.27
C LEU A 31 7.78 -7.09 -7.42
N GLY A 32 8.39 -5.90 -7.56
CA GLY A 32 9.84 -5.74 -7.68
C GLY A 32 10.58 -6.28 -6.46
N PHE A 33 10.14 -5.94 -5.25
CA PHE A 33 10.69 -6.50 -4.02
C PHE A 33 10.51 -8.01 -3.94
N THR A 34 9.33 -8.52 -4.34
CA THR A 34 9.07 -9.96 -4.35
C THR A 34 10.03 -10.72 -5.29
N ILE A 35 10.29 -10.19 -6.49
CA ILE A 35 11.24 -10.79 -7.45
C ILE A 35 12.68 -10.71 -6.92
N TYR A 36 13.05 -9.58 -6.30
CA TYR A 36 14.37 -9.42 -5.69
C TYR A 36 14.60 -10.43 -4.58
N ASP A 37 13.65 -10.57 -3.66
CA ASP A 37 13.74 -11.52 -2.55
C ASP A 37 13.74 -12.97 -3.04
N TYR A 38 12.96 -13.30 -4.09
CA TYR A 38 12.97 -14.63 -4.68
C TYR A 38 14.33 -15.00 -5.29
N THR A 39 15.03 -14.03 -5.89
CA THR A 39 16.34 -14.28 -6.52
C THR A 39 17.50 -14.31 -5.53
N HIS A 40 17.42 -13.59 -4.41
CA HIS A 40 18.51 -13.45 -3.45
C HIS A 40 18.31 -14.25 -2.15
N ALA A 41 17.07 -14.58 -1.78
CA ALA A 41 16.73 -15.27 -0.54
C ALA A 41 15.45 -16.15 -0.69
N PRO A 42 15.43 -17.14 -1.60
CA PRO A 42 14.23 -17.93 -1.91
C PRO A 42 13.68 -18.70 -0.70
N ASP A 43 14.55 -19.29 0.12
CA ASP A 43 14.13 -20.20 1.20
C ASP A 43 13.72 -19.49 2.50
N TYR A 44 14.10 -18.22 2.69
CA TYR A 44 13.87 -17.50 3.96
C TYR A 44 12.51 -16.79 4.01
N PHE A 45 11.92 -16.44 2.87
CA PHE A 45 10.71 -15.59 2.81
C PHE A 45 9.60 -16.13 1.91
N LEU A 46 9.61 -17.42 1.57
CA LEU A 46 8.67 -18.00 0.60
C LEU A 46 7.20 -17.59 0.83
N TRP A 47 6.72 -17.65 2.09
CA TRP A 47 5.36 -17.25 2.45
C TRP A 47 5.08 -15.75 2.26
N LEU A 48 6.05 -14.91 2.60
CA LEU A 48 5.97 -13.46 2.45
C LEU A 48 5.97 -13.08 0.96
N GLN A 49 6.77 -13.78 0.15
CA GLN A 49 6.87 -13.60 -1.31
C GLN A 49 5.56 -13.97 -2.01
N ILE A 50 5.01 -15.16 -1.75
CA ILE A 50 3.73 -15.61 -2.32
C ILE A 50 2.60 -14.63 -1.95
N SER A 51 2.56 -14.22 -0.68
CA SER A 51 1.55 -13.27 -0.21
C SER A 51 1.71 -11.89 -0.87
N SER A 52 2.94 -11.38 -0.97
CA SER A 52 3.25 -10.09 -1.60
C SER A 52 2.94 -10.08 -3.09
N PHE A 53 3.17 -11.19 -3.79
CA PHE A 53 2.77 -11.37 -5.18
C PHE A 53 1.25 -11.23 -5.36
N ASN A 54 0.47 -11.93 -4.53
CA ASN A 54 -1.00 -11.85 -4.58
C ASN A 54 -1.50 -10.43 -4.29
N TRP A 55 -0.90 -9.74 -3.31
CA TRP A 55 -1.23 -8.36 -2.98
C TRP A 55 -0.85 -7.37 -4.08
N SER A 56 0.23 -7.61 -4.83
CA SER A 56 0.61 -6.78 -5.98
C SER A 56 -0.51 -6.76 -7.03
N PHE A 57 -1.03 -7.93 -7.38
CA PHE A 57 -2.16 -8.04 -8.31
C PHE A 57 -3.43 -7.41 -7.71
N GLY A 58 -3.69 -7.62 -6.41
CA GLY A 58 -4.78 -6.98 -5.70
C GLY A 58 -4.73 -5.44 -5.75
N LEU A 59 -3.53 -4.86 -5.64
CA LEU A 59 -3.31 -3.41 -5.75
C LEU A 59 -3.56 -2.90 -7.17
N TRP A 60 -3.19 -3.65 -8.21
CA TRP A 60 -3.51 -3.28 -9.59
C TRP A 60 -5.02 -3.25 -9.84
N LEU A 61 -5.75 -4.26 -9.34
CA LEU A 61 -7.21 -4.29 -9.39
C LEU A 61 -7.83 -3.15 -8.60
N ALA A 62 -7.29 -2.86 -7.40
CA ALA A 62 -7.72 -1.72 -6.59
C ALA A 62 -7.52 -0.41 -7.37
N ALA A 63 -6.33 -0.17 -7.94
CA ALA A 63 -6.06 1.02 -8.73
C ALA A 63 -7.07 1.21 -9.87
N GLY A 64 -7.38 0.13 -10.60
CA GLY A 64 -8.44 0.12 -11.62
C GLY A 64 -9.82 0.47 -11.06
N CYS A 65 -10.18 -0.07 -9.88
CA CYS A 65 -11.43 0.23 -9.19
C CYS A 65 -11.52 1.70 -8.78
N LEU A 66 -10.45 2.29 -8.22
CA LEU A 66 -10.44 3.70 -7.85
C LEU A 66 -10.53 4.58 -9.10
N PHE A 67 -9.70 4.33 -10.10
CA PHE A 67 -9.70 5.11 -11.34
C PHE A 67 -11.08 5.09 -12.02
N THR A 68 -11.64 3.89 -12.25
CA THR A 68 -12.96 3.74 -12.86
C THR A 68 -14.06 4.31 -11.97
N GLY A 69 -13.93 4.18 -10.65
CA GLY A 69 -14.84 4.75 -9.66
C GLY A 69 -14.87 6.28 -9.69
N LEU A 70 -13.72 6.93 -9.89
CA LEU A 70 -13.60 8.39 -10.00
C LEU A 70 -14.10 8.93 -11.35
N VAL A 71 -13.95 8.16 -12.43
CA VAL A 71 -14.45 8.53 -13.76
C VAL A 71 -15.97 8.37 -13.83
N ARG A 72 -16.48 7.22 -13.37
CA ARG A 72 -17.93 6.90 -13.40
C ARG A 72 -18.70 7.41 -12.18
N GLN A 73 -18.04 8.11 -11.26
CA GLN A 73 -18.59 8.55 -9.96
C GLN A 73 -19.33 7.41 -9.21
N SER A 74 -18.77 6.20 -9.26
CA SER A 74 -19.41 5.00 -8.70
C SER A 74 -18.97 4.75 -7.27
N ARG A 75 -19.90 4.88 -6.33
CA ARG A 75 -19.68 4.60 -4.91
C ARG A 75 -19.29 3.14 -4.63
N LYS A 76 -19.82 2.20 -5.42
CA LYS A 76 -19.50 0.77 -5.29
C LYS A 76 -18.03 0.48 -5.59
N LEU A 77 -17.50 1.07 -6.66
CA LEU A 77 -16.10 0.88 -7.07
C LEU A 77 -15.12 1.54 -6.09
N VAL A 78 -15.43 2.77 -5.63
CA VAL A 78 -14.63 3.44 -4.61
C VAL A 78 -14.66 2.67 -3.28
N ARG A 79 -15.80 2.07 -2.91
CA ARG A 79 -15.89 1.19 -1.73
C ARG A 79 -15.07 -0.09 -1.92
N GLY A 80 -15.05 -0.65 -3.13
CA GLY A 80 -14.19 -1.80 -3.47
C GLY A 80 -12.71 -1.48 -3.28
N TRP A 81 -12.26 -0.31 -3.75
CA TRP A 81 -10.90 0.17 -3.46
C TRP A 81 -10.65 0.32 -1.97
N LEU A 82 -11.56 0.97 -1.22
CA LEU A 82 -11.39 1.17 0.23
C LEU A 82 -11.23 -0.16 0.98
N LEU A 83 -12.02 -1.17 0.62
CA LEU A 83 -11.92 -2.50 1.25
C LEU A 83 -10.60 -3.19 0.91
N LEU A 84 -10.26 -3.27 -0.37
CA LEU A 84 -9.01 -3.93 -0.80
C LEU A 84 -7.77 -3.23 -0.25
N PHE A 85 -7.76 -1.90 -0.30
CA PHE A 85 -6.62 -1.09 0.15
C PHE A 85 -6.48 -1.13 1.69
N ALA A 86 -7.59 -1.11 2.44
CA ALA A 86 -7.52 -1.27 3.89
C ALA A 86 -7.00 -2.65 4.32
N LEU A 87 -7.41 -3.73 3.63
CA LEU A 87 -6.86 -5.06 3.88
C LEU A 87 -5.37 -5.13 3.54
N TYR A 88 -4.95 -4.48 2.45
CA TYR A 88 -3.54 -4.37 2.09
C TYR A 88 -2.73 -3.64 3.18
N VAL A 89 -3.22 -2.52 3.71
CA VAL A 89 -2.55 -1.81 4.82
C VAL A 89 -2.44 -2.70 6.06
N GLY A 90 -3.48 -3.48 6.37
CA GLY A 90 -3.42 -4.49 7.44
C GLY A 90 -2.33 -5.54 7.21
N PHE A 91 -2.24 -6.07 5.98
CA PHE A 91 -1.16 -6.98 5.59
C PHE A 91 0.22 -6.33 5.70
N GLN A 92 0.39 -5.09 5.24
CA GLN A 92 1.65 -4.34 5.29
C GLN A 92 2.13 -4.15 6.73
N ILE A 93 1.23 -3.80 7.66
CA ILE A 93 1.55 -3.70 9.09
C ILE A 93 1.96 -5.06 9.68
N ALA A 94 1.27 -6.13 9.31
CA ALA A 94 1.62 -7.49 9.77
C ALA A 94 2.99 -7.93 9.24
N ALA A 95 3.26 -7.73 7.94
CA ALA A 95 4.53 -8.05 7.30
C ALA A 95 5.69 -7.22 7.89
N LEU A 96 5.45 -5.95 8.19
CA LEU A 96 6.41 -5.08 8.86
C LEU A 96 6.71 -5.58 10.27
N SER A 97 5.67 -5.92 11.05
CA SER A 97 5.83 -6.44 12.42
C SER A 97 6.63 -7.76 12.43
N TRP A 98 6.36 -8.64 11.47
CA TRP A 98 7.09 -9.89 11.28
C TRP A 98 8.57 -9.67 10.97
N ASN A 99 8.89 -8.76 10.04
CA ASN A 99 10.27 -8.44 9.71
C ASN A 99 11.02 -7.77 10.86
N ILE A 100 10.37 -6.90 11.64
CA ILE A 100 10.95 -6.29 12.84
C ILE A 100 11.26 -7.37 13.89
N TYR A 101 10.32 -8.27 14.15
CA TYR A 101 10.51 -9.37 15.10
C TYR A 101 11.71 -10.25 14.71
N HIS A 102 11.79 -10.69 13.45
CA HIS A 102 12.91 -11.50 12.98
C HIS A 102 14.24 -10.74 12.98
N TYR A 103 14.23 -9.45 12.69
CA TYR A 103 15.42 -8.60 12.73
C TYR A 103 16.04 -8.56 14.14
N PHE A 104 15.22 -8.51 15.19
CA PHE A 104 15.70 -8.44 16.58
C PHE A 104 16.05 -9.80 17.19
N GLU A 105 15.37 -10.89 16.82
CA GLU A 105 15.56 -12.20 17.48
C GLU A 105 16.63 -13.08 16.80
N PHE A 106 16.83 -12.96 15.48
CA PHE A 106 17.71 -13.87 14.72
C PHE A 106 18.90 -13.18 14.05
N THR A 107 19.31 -12.02 14.58
CA THR A 107 20.31 -11.13 13.96
C THR A 107 21.65 -11.81 13.67
N GLU A 108 22.05 -12.81 14.47
CA GLU A 108 23.34 -13.49 14.34
C GLU A 108 23.34 -14.67 13.34
N LEU A 109 22.15 -15.15 12.94
CA LEU A 109 21.99 -16.34 12.10
C LEU A 109 21.72 -16.01 10.62
N VAL A 110 21.51 -14.74 10.30
CA VAL A 110 21.07 -14.29 8.97
C VAL A 110 22.25 -13.72 8.15
N PRO A 111 22.46 -14.17 6.91
CA PRO A 111 23.46 -13.59 6.00
C PRO A 111 23.35 -12.06 5.86
N GLN A 112 24.48 -11.35 5.80
CA GLN A 112 24.51 -9.88 5.75
C GLN A 112 23.70 -9.27 4.59
N SER A 113 23.63 -9.95 3.44
CA SER A 113 22.82 -9.51 2.29
C SER A 113 21.32 -9.48 2.61
N ILE A 114 20.83 -10.47 3.35
CA ILE A 114 19.43 -10.57 3.79
C ILE A 114 19.13 -9.51 4.85
N TYR A 115 20.09 -9.26 5.74
CA TYR A 115 19.98 -8.23 6.77
C TYR A 115 19.79 -6.82 6.20
N LEU A 116 20.56 -6.46 5.16
CA LEU A 116 20.40 -5.18 4.48
C LEU A 116 19.02 -5.06 3.82
N SER A 117 18.54 -6.12 3.17
CA SER A 117 17.20 -6.16 2.56
C SER A 117 16.10 -5.96 3.60
N MET A 118 16.15 -6.69 4.73
CA MET A 118 15.21 -6.54 5.85
C MET A 118 15.18 -5.10 6.38
N LYS A 119 16.35 -4.46 6.55
CA LYS A 119 16.43 -3.09 7.06
C LYS A 119 15.84 -2.06 6.08
N ILE A 120 16.10 -2.22 4.78
CA ILE A 120 15.51 -1.38 3.72
C ILE A 120 14.00 -1.58 3.71
N TYR A 121 13.53 -2.82 3.77
CA TYR A 121 12.11 -3.15 3.84
C TYR A 121 11.44 -2.46 5.03
N ILE A 122 11.99 -2.64 6.24
CA ILE A 122 11.42 -2.03 7.46
C ILE A 122 11.34 -0.50 7.32
N THR A 123 12.40 0.15 6.86
CA THR A 123 12.44 1.62 6.74
C THR A 123 11.45 2.13 5.70
N LEU A 124 11.47 1.54 4.50
CA LEU A 124 10.66 1.98 3.37
C LEU A 124 9.17 1.72 3.61
N PHE A 125 8.81 0.51 4.05
CA PHE A 125 7.42 0.17 4.31
C PHE A 125 6.86 0.87 5.55
N SER A 126 7.68 1.21 6.56
CA SER A 126 7.22 2.06 7.67
C SER A 126 6.76 3.44 7.19
N ILE A 127 7.52 4.08 6.29
CA ILE A 127 7.14 5.38 5.72
C ILE A 127 5.89 5.23 4.83
N LEU A 128 5.83 4.17 4.03
CA LEU A 128 4.68 3.91 3.15
C LEU A 128 3.38 3.68 3.94
N VAL A 129 3.40 2.98 5.08
CA VAL A 129 2.21 2.81 5.93
C VAL A 129 1.57 4.15 6.29
N PHE A 130 2.36 5.17 6.63
CA PHE A 130 1.82 6.50 6.92
C PHE A 130 1.20 7.17 5.68
N ALA A 131 1.83 7.04 4.52
CA ALA A 131 1.29 7.52 3.26
C ALA A 131 -0.01 6.78 2.88
N ASP A 132 -0.08 5.47 3.11
CA ASP A 132 -1.23 4.63 2.84
C ASP A 132 -2.43 5.00 3.72
N ILE A 133 -2.19 5.27 5.02
CA ILE A 133 -3.21 5.78 5.93
C ILE A 133 -3.71 7.15 5.45
N ALA A 134 -2.83 8.05 5.03
CA ALA A 134 -3.22 9.35 4.49
C ALA A 134 -4.05 9.22 3.20
N CYS A 135 -3.72 8.24 2.34
CA CYS A 135 -4.50 7.91 1.15
C CYS A 135 -5.92 7.44 1.52
N LEU A 136 -6.05 6.54 2.50
CA LEU A 136 -7.35 6.06 3.00
C LEU A 136 -8.22 7.22 3.48
N VAL A 137 -7.69 8.09 4.33
CA VAL A 137 -8.42 9.26 4.85
C VAL A 137 -8.88 10.17 3.72
N THR A 138 -8.02 10.40 2.72
CA THR A 138 -8.33 11.28 1.57
C THR A 138 -9.47 10.71 0.73
N VAL A 139 -9.45 9.42 0.41
CA VAL A 139 -10.50 8.78 -0.40
C VAL A 139 -11.82 8.64 0.38
N ILE A 140 -11.77 8.41 1.69
CA ILE A 140 -12.97 8.43 2.56
C ILE A 140 -13.63 9.81 2.49
N ARG A 141 -12.85 10.88 2.66
CA ARG A 141 -13.35 12.26 2.54
C ARG A 141 -13.95 12.53 1.16
N TYR A 142 -13.31 12.04 0.09
CA TYR A 142 -13.86 12.18 -1.27
C TYR A 142 -15.22 11.51 -1.41
N ARG A 143 -15.34 10.26 -0.93
CA ARG A 143 -16.60 9.52 -0.95
C ARG A 143 -17.72 10.27 -0.24
N GLU A 144 -17.45 10.86 0.92
CA GLU A 144 -18.47 11.54 1.73
C GLU A 144 -18.90 12.89 1.17
N THR A 145 -17.98 13.60 0.49
CA THR A 145 -18.24 14.95 -0.01
C THR A 145 -18.78 14.98 -1.44
N HIS A 146 -18.39 14.03 -2.28
CA HIS A 146 -18.67 14.09 -3.72
C HIS A 146 -19.57 12.95 -4.24
N LEU A 147 -19.72 11.86 -3.49
CA LEU A 147 -20.59 10.75 -3.89
C LEU A 147 -21.86 10.80 -3.03
N ARG A 148 -22.96 11.30 -3.62
CA ARG A 148 -24.30 11.35 -2.99
C ARG A 148 -24.78 9.93 -2.62
N PRO A 149 -25.69 9.80 -1.62
CA PRO A 149 -26.20 8.51 -1.18
C PRO A 149 -26.70 7.61 -2.31
#